data_AF-A0A6M3K357-F1
#
_entry.id   AF-A0A6M3K357-F1
#
_cell.length_a   1.000
_cell.length_b   1.000
_cell.length_c   1.000
_cell.angle_alpha   90.00
_cell.angle_beta   90.00
_cell.angle_gamma   90.00
#
_symmetry.space_group_name_H-M   'P 1'
#
loop_
_entity.id
_entity.type
_entity.pdbx_description
1 polymer ?
#
loop_
_entity_poly.entity_id
_entity_poly.type
_entity_poly.pdbx_seq_one_letter_code
_entity_poly.pdbx_strand_id
1 'polypeptide(L)' 'MITERIRFKKFFDVDDKFRDDMITTMTKRYSIDIIKFDDWLHKEHGYDEEIHGSMNDFIILRFGEKACSFIESLL' A
#
# COMPACT_ATOMS: atom_id res chain seq x y z
N MET A 1 13.80 -6.86 3.14
CA MET A 1 13.19 -6.32 4.39
C MET A 1 13.40 -4.81 4.51
N ILE A 2 14.63 -4.28 4.56
CA ILE A 2 14.86 -2.82 4.71
C ILE A 2 14.47 -2.03 3.44
N THR A 3 14.71 -2.60 2.25
CA THR A 3 14.55 -1.90 0.97
C THR A 3 13.09 -1.60 0.62
N GLU A 4 12.20 -2.56 0.87
CA GLU A 4 10.77 -2.49 0.53
C GLU A 4 10.04 -1.52 1.46
N ARG A 5 10.35 -1.55 2.77
CA ARG A 5 9.85 -0.56 3.72
C ARG A 5 10.27 0.87 3.34
N ILE A 6 11.52 1.07 2.94
CA ILE A 6 12.00 2.39 2.48
C ILE A 6 11.26 2.83 1.20
N ARG A 7 11.00 1.91 0.27
CA ARG A 7 10.21 2.22 -0.94
C ARG A 7 8.77 2.57 -0.61
N PHE A 8 8.14 1.85 0.31
CA PHE A 8 6.78 2.14 0.77
C PHE A 8 6.69 3.55 1.33
N LYS A 9 7.61 3.90 2.24
CA LYS A 9 7.71 5.27 2.78
C LYS A 9 7.91 6.32 1.70
N LYS A 10 8.70 6.03 0.66
CA LYS A 10 8.89 6.96 -0.46
C LYS A 10 7.62 7.21 -1.30
N PHE A 11 6.77 6.21 -1.46
CA PHE A 11 5.53 6.35 -2.25
C PHE A 11 4.39 6.96 -1.45
N PHE A 12 4.23 6.55 -0.20
CA PHE A 12 3.05 6.86 0.60
C PHE A 12 3.32 7.80 1.79
N ASP A 13 4.57 8.19 2.01
CA ASP A 13 5.03 8.99 3.16
C ASP A 13 4.60 8.44 4.54
N VAL A 14 4.40 7.12 4.60
CA VAL A 14 4.02 6.39 5.81
C VAL A 14 5.04 5.31 6.12
N ASP A 15 5.40 5.21 7.40
CA ASP A 15 6.44 4.29 7.86
C ASP A 15 5.84 3.06 8.57
N ASP A 16 6.01 1.88 7.97
CA ASP A 16 5.73 0.53 8.54
C ASP A 16 4.31 0.31 9.12
N LYS A 17 3.39 1.25 8.93
CA LYS A 17 2.03 1.25 9.54
C LYS A 17 1.17 0.07 9.10
N PHE A 18 1.39 -0.42 7.88
CA PHE A 18 0.59 -1.47 7.26
C PHE A 18 1.31 -2.79 7.17
N ARG A 19 2.47 -2.95 7.81
CA ARG A 19 3.22 -4.20 7.72
C ARG A 19 2.40 -5.36 8.29
N ASP A 20 2.28 -6.43 7.51
CA ASP A 20 1.74 -7.70 8.00
C ASP A 20 2.87 -8.49 8.65
N ASP A 21 2.93 -8.48 9.97
CA ASP A 21 3.99 -9.17 10.72
C ASP A 21 3.96 -10.69 10.56
N MET A 22 2.78 -11.28 10.41
CA MET A 22 2.63 -12.73 10.28
C MET A 22 3.17 -13.19 8.93
N ILE A 23 2.66 -12.64 7.84
CA ILE A 23 3.09 -12.97 6.47
C ILE A 23 4.55 -12.59 6.27
N THR A 24 4.98 -11.43 6.78
CA THR A 24 6.38 -11.00 6.67
C THR A 24 7.32 -11.97 7.38
N THR A 25 6.96 -12.45 8.57
CA THR A 25 7.78 -13.41 9.31
C THR A 25 7.80 -14.78 8.65
N MET A 26 6.66 -15.26 8.16
CA MET A 26 6.54 -16.58 7.51
C MET A 26 7.28 -16.64 6.17
N THR A 27 7.18 -15.58 5.37
CA THR A 27 7.78 -15.54 4.01
C THR A 27 9.18 -14.94 3.98
N LYS A 28 9.59 -14.26 5.06
CA LYS A 28 10.78 -13.39 5.13
C LYS A 28 10.81 -12.29 4.07
N ARG A 29 9.66 -11.98 3.46
CA ARG A 29 9.45 -10.90 2.48
C ARG A 29 8.56 -9.84 3.10
N TYR A 30 8.82 -8.57 2.80
CA TYR A 30 7.96 -7.50 3.29
C TYR A 30 6.58 -7.64 2.65
N SER A 31 5.54 -7.72 3.47
CA SER A 31 4.14 -7.76 3.03
C SER A 31 3.32 -6.80 3.87
N ILE A 32 2.19 -6.37 3.33
CA ILE A 32 1.31 -5.40 3.95
C ILE A 32 -0.08 -5.99 4.17
N ASP A 33 -0.73 -5.52 5.22
CA ASP A 33 -2.14 -5.70 5.48
C ASP A 33 -2.93 -4.78 4.54
N ILE A 34 -3.41 -5.36 3.44
CA ILE A 34 -4.11 -4.62 2.39
C ILE A 34 -5.40 -3.99 2.87
N ILE A 35 -6.07 -4.62 3.85
CA ILE A 35 -7.32 -4.11 4.42
C ILE A 35 -7.03 -2.83 5.20
N LYS A 36 -5.97 -2.81 6.02
CA LYS A 36 -5.57 -1.57 6.73
C LYS A 36 -5.09 -0.48 5.79
N PHE A 37 -4.46 -0.85 4.69
CA PHE A 37 -4.02 0.10 3.68
C PHE A 37 -5.21 0.75 2.96
N ASP A 38 -6.20 -0.06 2.54
CA ASP A 38 -7.45 0.41 1.94
C ASP A 38 -8.23 1.34 2.89
N ASP A 39 -8.38 0.93 4.15
CA ASP A 39 -8.98 1.75 5.21
C ASP A 39 -8.32 3.13 5.36
N TRP A 40 -7.00 3.18 5.21
CA TRP A 40 -6.23 4.41 5.28
C TRP A 40 -6.42 5.28 4.04
N LEU A 41 -6.52 4.68 2.85
CA LEU A 41 -6.85 5.42 1.64
C LEU A 41 -8.23 6.08 1.76
N HIS A 42 -9.22 5.36 2.29
CA HIS A 42 -10.56 5.91 2.56
C HIS A 42 -10.52 7.07 3.55
N LYS A 43 -9.86 6.88 4.71
CA LYS A 43 -9.89 7.85 5.82
C LYS A 43 -9.01 9.07 5.60
N GLU A 44 -7.80 8.89 5.11
CA GLU A 44 -6.81 9.98 5.04
C GLU A 44 -6.70 10.60 3.64
N HIS A 45 -7.08 9.85 2.60
CA HIS A 45 -6.98 10.31 1.21
C HIS A 45 -8.33 10.50 0.54
N GLY A 46 -9.44 10.15 1.19
CA GLY A 46 -10.78 10.28 0.63
C GLY A 46 -11.00 9.38 -0.57
N TYR A 47 -10.34 8.21 -0.60
CA TYR A 47 -10.67 7.16 -1.55
C TYR A 47 -12.15 6.77 -1.37
N ASP A 48 -12.80 6.51 -2.48
CA ASP A 48 -14.22 6.21 -2.59
C ASP A 48 -14.38 5.44 -3.90
N GLU A 49 -14.92 4.23 -3.84
CA GLU A 49 -14.96 3.32 -4.98
C GLU A 49 -15.96 3.75 -6.06
N GLU A 50 -17.01 4.48 -5.69
CA GLU A 50 -18.01 5.00 -6.63
C GLU A 50 -17.45 6.18 -7.44
N ILE A 51 -16.58 6.99 -6.82
CA ILE A 51 -15.98 8.17 -7.45
C ILE A 51 -14.69 7.83 -8.19
N HIS A 52 -13.82 7.04 -7.57
CA HIS A 52 -12.45 6.84 -8.04
C HIS A 52 -12.21 5.49 -8.74
N GLY A 53 -13.19 4.59 -8.70
CA GLY A 53 -13.05 3.24 -9.26
C GLY A 53 -12.33 2.30 -8.29
N SER A 54 -11.45 1.44 -8.81
CA SER A 54 -10.74 0.50 -7.95
C SER A 54 -9.64 1.18 -7.13
N MET A 55 -9.18 0.49 -6.09
CA MET A 55 -8.07 0.98 -5.27
C MET A 55 -6.81 1.18 -6.12
N ASN A 56 -6.60 0.31 -7.11
CA ASN A 56 -5.52 0.46 -8.09
C ASN A 56 -5.67 1.75 -8.90
N ASP A 57 -6.87 2.05 -9.40
CA ASP A 57 -7.13 3.29 -10.14
C ASP A 57 -6.84 4.52 -9.27
N PHE A 58 -7.26 4.48 -8.00
CA PHE A 58 -6.97 5.54 -7.04
C PHE A 58 -5.47 5.69 -6.76
N ILE A 59 -4.76 4.58 -6.57
CA ILE A 59 -3.31 4.61 -6.34
C ILE A 59 -2.58 5.16 -7.56
N ILE A 60 -2.96 4.74 -8.77
CA ILE A 60 -2.41 5.27 -10.02
C ILE A 60 -2.67 6.77 -10.13
N LEU A 61 -3.90 7.21 -9.85
CA LEU A 61 -4.31 8.61 -9.92
C LEU A 61 -3.53 9.47 -8.91
N ARG A 62 -3.33 9.00 -7.68
CA ARG A 62 -2.78 9.79 -6.57
C ARG A 62 -1.27 9.67 -6.39
N PHE A 63 -0.71 8.48 -6.61
CA PHE A 63 0.68 8.14 -6.32
C PHE A 63 1.44 7.65 -7.57
N GLY A 64 0.75 7.42 -8.68
CA GLY A 64 1.32 7.02 -9.97
C GLY A 64 1.41 5.50 -10.17
N GLU A 65 1.56 5.09 -11.43
CA GLU A 65 1.62 3.67 -11.83
C GLU A 65 2.69 2.87 -11.07
N LYS A 66 3.85 3.48 -10.81
CA LYS A 66 4.94 2.82 -10.07
C LYS A 66 4.55 2.46 -8.64
N ALA A 67 3.70 3.25 -8.00
CA ALA A 67 3.21 2.96 -6.66
C ALA A 67 2.21 1.78 -6.69
N CYS A 68 1.33 1.77 -7.69
CA CYS A 68 0.38 0.68 -7.90
C CYS A 68 1.09 -0.66 -8.13
N SER A 69 2.02 -0.72 -9.10
CA SER A 69 2.79 -1.94 -9.36
C SER A 69 3.64 -2.38 -8.16
N PHE A 70 4.06 -1.43 -7.32
CA PHE A 70 4.75 -1.79 -6.08
C PHE A 70 3.80 -2.44 -5.07
N ILE A 71 2.59 -1.91 -4.84
CA ILE A 71 1.60 -2.52 -3.95
C ILE A 71 1.23 -3.93 -4.43
N GLU A 72 0.98 -4.11 -5.73
CA GLU A 72 0.69 -5.43 -6.32
C GLU A 72 1.83 -6.44 -6.09
N SER A 73 3.09 -5.98 -6.01
CA SER A 73 4.23 -6.85 -5.72
C SER A 73 4.37 -7.27 -4.26
N LEU A 74 3.60 -6.65 -3.34
CA LEU A 74 3.62 -6.94 -1.90
C LEU A 74 2.49 -7.87 -1.43
N LEU A 75 1.53 -8.13 -2.33
CA LEU A 75 0.42 -9.06 -2.15
C LEU A 75 0.83 -10.47 -2.61
#